data_AF-A0A455U0D8-F1
#
_entry.id   AF-A0A455U0D8-F1
#
_cell.length_a   1.000
_cell.length_b   1.000
_cell.length_c   1.000
_cell.angle_alpha   90.00
_cell.angle_beta   90.00
_cell.angle_gamma   90.00
#
_symmetry.space_group_name_H-M   'P 1'
#
loop_
_entity.id
_entity.type
_entity.pdbx_description
1 polymer ?
#
loop_
_entity_poly.entity_id
_entity_poly.type
_entity_poly.pdbx_seq_one_letter_code
_entity_poly.pdbx_strand_id
1 'polypeptide(L)' 'MREDSTRRLQLALEGLDERSRDILQRRWLADSKETLHDLADVYGVSAERIRQLEKNAMKKLRQKMGEPMVA' A
#
# COMPACT_ATOMS: atom_id res chain seq x y z
N MET A 1 -15.68 -13.95 16.71
CA MET A 1 -15.60 -12.59 16.13
C MET A 1 -14.14 -12.07 16.06
N ARG A 2 -13.16 -12.87 15.61
CA ARG A 2 -11.78 -12.41 15.37
C ARG A 2 -11.29 -12.65 13.93
N GLU A 3 -12.01 -13.48 13.17
CA GLU A 3 -11.68 -13.82 11.77
C GLU A 3 -12.03 -12.70 10.77
N ASP A 4 -12.93 -11.80 11.14
CA ASP A 4 -13.42 -10.74 10.25
C ASP A 4 -12.32 -9.74 9.88
N SER A 5 -11.45 -9.38 10.83
CA SER A 5 -10.37 -8.42 10.61
C SER A 5 -9.33 -8.94 9.62
N THR A 6 -8.91 -10.20 9.76
CA THR A 6 -7.95 -10.83 8.84
C THR A 6 -8.54 -11.00 7.45
N ARG A 7 -9.81 -11.38 7.35
CA ARG A 7 -10.50 -11.54 6.06
C ARG A 7 -10.70 -10.21 5.35
N ARG A 8 -11.07 -9.15 6.08
CA ARG A 8 -11.17 -7.79 5.54
C ARG A 8 -9.82 -7.26 5.07
N LEU A 9 -8.75 -7.54 5.82
CA LEU A 9 -7.39 -7.19 5.42
C LEU A 9 -6.98 -7.93 4.13
N GLN A 10 -7.23 -9.24 4.03
CA GLN A 10 -6.97 -9.99 2.80
C GLN A 10 -7.75 -9.45 1.61
N LEU A 11 -9.06 -9.22 1.76
CA LEU A 11 -9.90 -8.64 0.70
C LEU A 11 -9.48 -7.21 0.33
N ALA A 12 -8.96 -6.45 1.29
CA ALA A 12 -8.41 -5.13 1.04
C ALA A 12 -7.12 -5.21 0.23
N LEU A 13 -6.24 -6.16 0.56
CA LEU A 13 -4.99 -6.44 -0.15
C LEU A 13 -5.22 -6.99 -1.56
N GLU A 14 -6.24 -7.84 -1.77
CA GLU A 14 -6.66 -8.33 -3.10
C GLU A 14 -7.20 -7.21 -3.98
N GLY A 15 -7.76 -6.14 -3.40
CA GLY A 15 -8.20 -4.96 -4.13
C GLY A 15 -7.06 -4.03 -4.56
N LEU A 16 -5.84 -4.23 -4.03
CA LEU A 16 -4.66 -3.43 -4.38
C LEU A 16 -4.03 -3.95 -5.66
N ASP A 17 -3.60 -3.02 -6.50
CA ASP A 17 -2.74 -3.33 -7.63
C ASP A 17 -1.42 -3.91 -7.13
N GLU A 18 -0.87 -4.92 -7.82
CA GLU A 18 0.35 -5.62 -7.39
C GLU A 18 1.51 -4.65 -7.13
N ARG A 19 1.63 -3.62 -7.97
CA ARG A 19 2.62 -2.53 -7.81
C ARG A 19 2.42 -1.74 -6.52
N SER A 20 1.17 -1.42 -6.19
CA SER A 20 0.82 -0.68 -4.96
C SER A 20 1.13 -1.50 -3.71
N ARG A 21 0.85 -2.82 -3.74
CA ARG A 21 1.17 -3.74 -2.65
C ARG A 21 2.69 -3.85 -2.44
N ASP A 22 3.43 -3.98 -3.53
CA ASP A 22 4.88 -4.09 -3.49
C ASP A 22 5.54 -2.79 -2.99
N ILE A 23 5.10 -1.62 -3.46
CA ILE A 23 5.56 -0.31 -2.96
C ILE A 23 5.33 -0.19 -1.44
N LEU A 24 4.16 -0.60 -0.95
CA LEU A 24 3.88 -0.61 0.49
C LEU A 24 4.80 -1.57 1.24
N GLN A 25 5.03 -2.77 0.70
CA GLN A 25 5.98 -3.74 1.29
C GLN A 25 7.39 -3.18 1.37
N ARG A 26 7.92 -2.62 0.28
CA ARG A 26 9.28 -2.08 0.23
C ARG A 26 9.46 -0.83 1.10
N ARG A 27 8.41 -0.04 1.32
CA ARG A 27 8.50 1.18 2.15
C ARG A 27 8.20 0.95 3.63
N TRP A 28 7.35 -0.02 3.96
CA TRP A 28 6.86 -0.23 5.33
C TRP A 28 7.37 -1.52 5.96
N LEU A 29 7.60 -2.57 5.17
CA LEU A 29 8.01 -3.90 5.63
C LEU A 29 9.49 -4.22 5.36
N ALA A 30 10.18 -3.43 4.53
CA ALA A 30 11.63 -3.56 4.37
C ALA A 30 12.38 -2.82 5.47
N ASP A 31 13.46 -3.44 5.95
CA ASP A 31 14.35 -2.91 6.98
C ASP A 31 15.03 -1.59 6.51
N SER A 32 15.39 -1.55 5.22
CA SER A 32 15.85 -0.35 4.53
C SER A 32 14.71 0.21 3.68
N LYS A 33 14.11 1.31 4.13
CA LYS A 33 13.00 1.96 3.41
C LYS A 33 13.51 2.53 2.09
N GLU A 34 13.08 1.92 0.97
CA GLU A 34 13.35 2.49 -0.34
C GLU A 34 12.71 3.87 -0.46
N THR A 35 13.45 4.84 -1.00
CA THR A 35 12.90 6.17 -1.20
C THR A 35 11.91 6.16 -2.37
N LEU A 36 11.08 7.20 -2.46
CA LEU A 36 10.20 7.37 -3.62
C LEU A 36 10.98 7.48 -4.94
N HIS A 37 12.23 7.98 -4.90
CA HIS A 37 13.10 8.07 -6.06
C HIS A 37 13.63 6.70 -6.46
N ASP A 38 14.13 5.89 -5.50
CA ASP A 38 14.62 4.54 -5.80
C ASP A 38 13.53 3.68 -6.42
N LEU A 39 12.31 3.72 -5.86
CA LEU A 39 11.16 3.01 -6.41
C LEU A 39 10.76 3.56 -7.78
N ALA A 40 10.84 4.88 -7.97
CA ALA A 40 10.56 5.50 -9.26
C ALA A 40 11.53 5.00 -10.34
N ASP A 41 12.82 4.93 -10.03
CA ASP A 41 13.84 4.41 -10.94
C ASP A 41 13.66 2.91 -11.21
N VAL A 42 13.37 2.10 -10.18
CA VAL A 42 13.11 0.65 -10.33
C VAL A 42 11.89 0.39 -11.21
N TYR A 43 10.82 1.17 -11.05
CA TYR A 43 9.58 1.01 -11.79
C TYR A 43 9.53 1.77 -13.11
N GLY A 44 10.54 2.60 -13.41
CA GLY A 44 10.56 3.47 -14.59
C GLY A 44 9.41 4.49 -14.59
N VAL A 45 8.99 4.96 -13.42
CA VAL A 45 7.91 5.96 -13.26
C VAL A 45 8.39 7.12 -12.42
N SER A 46 7.71 8.26 -12.44
CA SER A 46 8.11 9.40 -11.60
C SER A 46 7.86 9.15 -10.10
N ALA A 47 8.63 9.79 -9.22
CA ALA A 47 8.44 9.72 -7.77
C ALA A 47 7.02 10.11 -7.32
N GLU A 48 6.41 11.10 -7.98
CA GLU A 48 5.00 11.45 -7.75
C GLU A 48 4.05 10.31 -8.13
N ARG A 49 4.37 9.52 -9.16
CA ARG A 49 3.55 8.34 -9.53
C ARG A 49 3.60 7.28 -8.44
N ILE A 50 4.78 7.01 -7.87
CA ILE A 50 4.92 6.11 -6.71
C ILE A 50 4.09 6.61 -5.52
N ARG A 51 4.15 7.91 -5.24
CA ARG A 51 3.34 8.55 -4.18
C ARG A 51 1.84 8.40 -4.43
N GLN A 52 1.38 8.56 -5.67
CA GLN A 52 -0.03 8.35 -6.03
C GLN A 52 -0.45 6.88 -5.87
N LEU A 53 0.42 5.92 -6.25
CA LEU A 53 0.18 4.50 -6.05
C LEU A 53 0.07 4.14 -4.57
N GLU A 54 0.93 4.70 -3.71
CA GLU A 54 0.83 4.54 -2.25
C GLU A 54 -0.49 5.14 -1.73
N LYS A 55 -0.80 6.38 -2.10
CA LYS A 55 -2.01 7.07 -1.62
C LYS A 55 -3.29 6.34 -2.03
N ASN A 56 -3.35 5.85 -3.26
CA ASN A 56 -4.46 5.05 -3.76
C ASN A 56 -4.56 3.71 -3.01
N ALA A 57 -3.43 3.08 -2.71
CA ALA A 57 -3.40 1.85 -1.94
C ALA A 57 -3.94 2.04 -0.52
N MET A 58 -3.45 3.08 0.17
CA MET A 58 -3.89 3.46 1.50
C MET A 58 -5.40 3.78 1.52
N LYS A 59 -5.89 4.47 0.48
CA LYS A 59 -7.31 4.81 0.31
C LYS A 59 -8.17 3.56 0.12
N LYS A 60 -7.75 2.62 -0.72
CA LYS A 60 -8.44 1.33 -0.93
C LYS A 60 -8.47 0.50 0.36
N LEU A 61 -7.34 0.42 1.08
CA LEU A 61 -7.24 -0.25 2.38
C LEU A 61 -8.23 0.34 3.40
N ARG A 62 -8.24 1.67 3.56
CA ARG A 62 -9.20 2.36 4.44
C ARG A 62 -10.65 2.09 4.05
N GLN A 63 -10.96 2.15 2.76
CA GLN A 63 -12.32 1.95 2.26
C GLN A 63 -12.82 0.52 2.50
N LYS A 64 -11.92 -0.47 2.47
CA LYS A 64 -12.24 -1.89 2.70
C LYS A 64 -12.26 -2.28 4.18
N MET A 65 -11.44 -1.63 5.01
CA MET A 65 -11.45 -1.83 6.45
C MET A 65 -12.59 -1.07 7.15
N GLY A 66 -13.17 -0.05 6.52
CA GLY A 66 -14.28 0.72 7.05
C GLY A 66 -13.90 1.67 8.19
N GLU A 67 -12.60 1.81 8.47
CA GLU A 67 -12.08 2.52 9.63
C GLU A 67 -10.93 3.48 9.25
N PRO A 68 -10.89 4.71 9.78
CA PRO A 68 -9.76 5.60 9.56
C PRO A 68 -8.55 5.08 10.35
N MET A 69 -7.61 4.44 9.67
CA MET A 69 -6.29 4.14 10.26
C MET A 69 -5.42 5.41 10.33
N VAL A 70 -5.90 6.45 11.02
CA VAL A 70 -5.13 7.50 11.72
C VAL A 70 -6.04 8.02 12.83
N ALA A 71 -5.57 7.96 14.07
CA ALA A 71 -6.08 8.78 15.17
C ALA A 71 -5.29 10.09 15.19
#